data_AF-A0A3A6NJB4-F1
#
_entry.id   AF-A0A3A6NJB4-F1
#
_cell.length_a   1.000
_cell.length_b   1.000
_cell.length_c   1.000
_cell.angle_alpha   90.00
_cell.angle_beta   90.00
_cell.angle_gamma   90.00
#
_symmetry.space_group_name_H-M   'P 1'
#
loop_
_entity.id
_entity.type
_entity.pdbx_description
1 polymer ?
#
loop_
_entity_poly.entity_id
_entity_poly.type
_entity_poly.pdbx_seq_one_letter_code
_entity_poly.pdbx_strand_id
1 'polypeptide(L)'
;MHQERSLCRKFEIRSGRRWLTMPGNASTIPDTNVILRYLLRDNPEQFEKADHYFESVRTGREKALLLESVLVECVYVLTKFYKIPKVEVADSLSALLRYKGFVNHDKSVLLEALALFAAENIDPVDCVMIAAGRHGNMKPFSFDKGLNRLFERLRESADRK
;
A
#
# COMPACT_ATOMS: atom_id res chain seq x y z
N MET A 1 -44.80 -9.68 15.73
CA MET A 1 -44.97 -8.29 16.19
C MET A 1 -43.91 -8.04 17.26
N HIS A 2 -42.77 -7.45 16.90
CA HIS A 2 -42.51 -6.00 16.91
C HIS A 2 -42.25 -5.41 18.29
N GLN A 3 -41.00 -5.50 18.75
CA GLN A 3 -40.27 -4.61 19.67
C GLN A 3 -38.91 -5.30 19.94
N GLU A 4 -37.70 -4.76 19.84
CA GLU A 4 -37.17 -3.40 19.67
C GLU A 4 -35.85 -3.48 18.89
N ARG A 5 -35.84 -2.94 17.67
CA ARG A 5 -34.63 -2.70 16.86
C ARG A 5 -34.10 -1.29 17.15
N SER A 6 -33.65 -1.01 18.38
CA SER A 6 -33.36 0.37 18.84
C SER A 6 -31.92 0.67 19.26
N LEU A 7 -30.90 -0.04 18.77
CA LEU A 7 -29.50 0.33 19.09
C LEU A 7 -28.51 0.41 17.92
N CYS A 8 -29.00 0.43 16.67
CA CYS A 8 -28.11 0.50 15.49
C CYS A 8 -28.49 1.64 14.52
N ARG A 9 -28.72 2.86 15.03
CA ARG A 9 -29.16 4.00 14.20
C ARG A 9 -28.48 5.36 14.43
N LYS A 10 -27.30 5.44 15.06
CA LYS A 10 -26.62 6.74 15.23
C LYS A 10 -25.09 6.71 15.07
N PHE A 11 -24.60 6.14 13.97
CA PHE A 11 -23.27 6.49 13.46
C PHE A 11 -23.30 6.63 11.93
N GLU A 12 -24.21 7.49 11.45
CA GLU A 12 -24.11 8.10 10.12
C GLU A 12 -23.10 9.25 10.19
N ILE A 13 -21.83 8.97 9.90
CA ILE A 13 -20.84 10.00 9.65
C ILE A 13 -21.09 10.52 8.22
N ARG A 14 -21.60 11.75 8.16
CA ARG A 14 -21.88 12.53 6.95
C ARG A 14 -20.60 12.81 6.15
N SER A 15 -20.22 11.88 5.28
CA SER A 15 -19.57 12.16 4.00
C SER A 15 -19.58 10.88 3.16
N GLY A 16 -20.53 10.78 2.23
CA GLY A 16 -20.78 9.60 1.42
C GLY A 16 -19.66 9.27 0.41
N ARG A 17 -18.53 8.76 0.90
CA ARG A 17 -17.58 7.99 0.09
C ARG A 17 -17.24 6.69 0.81
N ARG A 18 -17.65 5.60 0.17
CA ARG A 18 -17.31 4.21 0.47
C ARG A 18 -15.78 4.10 0.58
N TRP A 19 -15.30 3.46 1.64
CA TRP A 19 -13.86 3.28 1.95
C TRP A 19 -13.07 2.50 0.87
N LEU A 20 -13.77 1.99 -0.15
CA LEU A 20 -13.20 1.68 -1.47
C LEU A 20 -13.96 2.48 -2.51
N THR A 21 -13.51 3.70 -2.84
CA THR A 21 -13.77 4.22 -4.19
C THR A 21 -12.92 3.37 -5.14
N MET A 22 -13.47 2.23 -5.55
CA MET A 22 -12.92 1.47 -6.67
C MET A 22 -12.81 2.46 -7.83
N PRO A 23 -11.61 2.74 -8.35
CA PRO A 23 -11.52 3.50 -9.58
C PRO A 23 -12.36 2.74 -10.60
N GLY A 24 -13.31 3.43 -11.24
CA GLY A 24 -14.33 2.80 -12.10
C GLY A 24 -13.76 2.05 -13.32
N ASN A 25 -12.44 1.98 -13.44
CA ASN A 25 -11.70 1.31 -14.50
C ASN A 25 -10.79 0.16 -14.04
N ALA A 26 -10.63 -0.15 -12.74
CA ALA A 26 -9.86 -1.33 -12.31
C ALA A 26 -10.65 -2.63 -12.57
N SER A 27 -10.00 -3.61 -13.19
CA SER A 27 -10.56 -4.93 -13.52
C SER A 27 -9.98 -6.06 -12.67
N THR A 28 -8.79 -5.88 -12.08
CA THR A 28 -8.10 -6.93 -11.31
C THR A 28 -7.43 -6.43 -10.02
N ILE A 29 -7.20 -7.35 -9.09
CA ILE A 29 -6.42 -7.15 -7.85
C ILE A 29 -5.42 -8.30 -7.77
N PRO A 30 -4.11 -8.07 -7.98
CA PRO A 30 -3.11 -9.13 -7.87
C PRO A 30 -2.88 -9.51 -6.40
N ASP A 31 -2.71 -10.81 -6.17
CA ASP A 31 -2.29 -11.37 -4.88
C ASP A 31 -0.76 -11.23 -4.71
N THR A 32 -0.30 -11.30 -3.45
CA THR A 32 1.10 -11.28 -3.04
C THR A 32 1.88 -12.34 -3.80
N ASN A 33 1.37 -13.57 -3.90
CA ASN A 33 2.07 -14.65 -4.58
C ASN A 33 2.37 -14.33 -6.06
N VAL A 34 1.45 -13.70 -6.80
CA VAL A 34 1.63 -13.33 -8.22
C VAL A 34 2.74 -12.29 -8.35
N ILE A 35 2.75 -11.28 -7.48
CA ILE A 35 3.81 -10.27 -7.44
C ILE A 35 5.16 -10.91 -7.14
N LEU A 36 5.22 -11.82 -6.16
CA LEU A 36 6.45 -12.51 -5.80
C LEU A 36 6.98 -13.36 -6.96
N ARG A 37 6.12 -14.13 -7.66
CA ARG A 37 6.54 -14.92 -8.82
C ARG A 37 7.11 -14.03 -9.92
N TYR A 38 6.49 -12.88 -10.16
CA TYR A 38 6.96 -11.90 -11.13
C TYR A 38 8.34 -11.32 -10.79
N LEU A 39 8.53 -10.88 -9.53
CA LEU A 39 9.78 -10.25 -9.10
C LEU A 39 10.93 -11.24 -8.95
N LEU A 40 10.67 -12.44 -8.44
CA LEU A 40 11.71 -13.41 -8.08
C LEU A 40 12.05 -14.37 -9.22
N ARG A 41 11.12 -14.60 -10.16
CA ARG A 41 11.28 -15.58 -11.26
C ARG A 41 11.63 -16.99 -10.76
N ASP A 42 11.18 -17.33 -9.56
CA ASP A 42 11.55 -18.56 -8.83
C ASP A 42 10.67 -19.77 -9.18
N ASN A 43 9.60 -19.57 -9.95
CA ASN A 43 8.78 -20.62 -10.55
C ASN A 43 8.55 -20.27 -12.03
N PRO A 44 9.15 -20.99 -13.00
CA PRO A 44 9.07 -20.64 -14.42
C PRO A 44 7.63 -20.56 -14.97
N GLU A 45 6.77 -21.53 -14.64
CA GLU A 45 5.40 -21.59 -15.17
C GLU A 45 4.54 -20.45 -14.61
N GLN A 46 4.66 -20.17 -13.31
CA GLN A 46 3.91 -19.07 -12.70
C GLN A 46 4.49 -17.71 -13.07
N PHE A 47 5.81 -17.62 -13.24
CA PHE A 47 6.48 -16.42 -13.73
C PHE A 47 5.97 -16.03 -15.12
N GLU A 48 5.88 -16.97 -16.06
CA GLU A 48 5.38 -16.68 -17.41
C GLU A 48 3.96 -16.09 -17.40
N LYS A 49 3.07 -16.66 -16.58
CA LYS A 49 1.70 -16.15 -16.40
C LYS A 49 1.69 -14.75 -15.76
N ALA A 50 2.50 -14.56 -14.72
CA ALA A 50 2.61 -13.28 -14.02
C ALA A 50 3.24 -12.20 -14.91
N ASP A 51 4.26 -12.54 -15.70
CA ASP A 51 4.94 -11.63 -16.63
C ASP A 51 3.98 -11.12 -17.71
N HIS A 52 3.21 -12.01 -18.35
CA HIS A 52 2.19 -11.61 -19.31
C HIS A 52 1.13 -10.66 -18.70
N TYR A 53 0.69 -10.96 -17.48
CA TYR A 53 -0.23 -10.10 -16.73
C TYR A 53 0.40 -8.73 -16.44
N PHE A 54 1.58 -8.69 -15.82
CA PHE A 54 2.22 -7.43 -15.43
C PHE A 54 2.71 -6.61 -16.61
N GLU A 55 3.01 -7.21 -17.76
CA GLU A 55 3.30 -6.49 -19.00
C GLU A 55 2.06 -5.73 -19.51
N SER A 56 0.88 -6.34 -19.39
CA SER A 56 -0.40 -5.68 -19.69
C SER A 56 -0.73 -4.57 -18.70
N VAL A 57 -0.41 -4.76 -17.41
CA VAL A 57 -0.51 -3.70 -16.39
C VAL A 57 0.53 -2.58 -16.66
N ARG A 58 1.76 -2.92 -17.03
CA ARG A 58 2.85 -1.96 -17.30
C ARG A 58 2.49 -0.99 -18.42
N THR A 59 1.95 -1.53 -19.51
CA THR A 59 1.48 -0.75 -20.67
C THR A 59 0.15 -0.04 -20.40
N GLY A 60 -0.59 -0.47 -19.38
CA GLY A 60 -1.88 0.08 -18.99
C GLY A 60 -3.06 -0.46 -19.78
N ARG A 61 -2.87 -1.57 -20.53
CA ARG A 61 -3.94 -2.34 -21.18
C ARG A 61 -4.84 -3.02 -20.14
N GLU A 62 -4.22 -3.55 -19.09
CA GLU A 62 -4.91 -4.06 -17.90
C GLU A 62 -4.88 -2.99 -16.81
N LYS A 63 -5.98 -2.84 -16.07
CA LYS A 63 -6.08 -1.91 -14.95
C LYS A 63 -6.21 -2.69 -13.64
N ALA A 64 -5.28 -2.44 -12.74
CA ALA A 64 -5.17 -3.16 -11.48
C ALA A 64 -5.21 -2.19 -10.28
N LEU A 65 -5.69 -2.69 -9.15
CA LEU A 65 -5.53 -2.04 -7.86
C LEU A 65 -4.56 -2.87 -7.01
N LEU A 66 -3.49 -2.25 -6.51
CA LEU A 66 -2.62 -2.89 -5.53
C LEU A 66 -3.12 -2.57 -4.13
N LEU A 67 -3.55 -3.58 -3.37
CA LEU A 67 -3.99 -3.36 -1.99
C LEU A 67 -2.78 -3.06 -1.09
N GLU A 68 -2.99 -2.19 -0.10
CA GLU A 68 -2.02 -1.91 0.96
C GLU A 68 -1.54 -3.21 1.64
N SER A 69 -2.47 -4.09 2.00
CA SER A 69 -2.16 -5.36 2.65
C SER A 69 -1.26 -6.26 1.80
N VAL A 70 -1.50 -6.30 0.49
CA VAL A 70 -0.69 -7.06 -0.47
C VAL A 70 0.71 -6.46 -0.57
N LEU A 71 0.83 -5.13 -0.64
CA LEU A 71 2.12 -4.45 -0.67
C LEU A 71 2.95 -4.73 0.59
N VAL A 72 2.32 -4.62 1.75
CA VAL A 72 2.95 -4.89 3.05
C VAL A 72 3.40 -6.34 3.15
N GLU A 73 2.58 -7.29 2.71
CA GLU A 73 2.94 -8.71 2.71
C GLU A 73 4.12 -8.98 1.76
N CYS A 74 4.16 -8.37 0.57
CA CYS A 74 5.33 -8.45 -0.32
C CYS A 74 6.60 -7.97 0.39
N VAL A 75 6.55 -6.83 1.10
CA VAL A 75 7.69 -6.31 1.86
C VAL A 75 8.15 -7.33 2.91
N TYR A 76 7.23 -7.90 3.69
CA TYR A 76 7.58 -8.90 4.69
C TYR A 76 8.18 -10.16 4.08
N VAL A 77 7.57 -10.74 3.05
CA VAL A 77 8.06 -11.98 2.44
C VAL A 77 9.45 -11.77 1.81
N LEU A 78 9.63 -10.71 1.03
CA LEU A 78 10.90 -10.43 0.36
C LEU A 78 12.04 -10.19 1.37
N THR A 79 11.76 -9.51 2.48
CA THR A 79 12.79 -9.14 3.46
C THR A 79 13.03 -10.22 4.51
N LYS A 80 11.98 -10.89 5.00
CA LYS A 80 12.09 -11.86 6.10
C LYS A 80 12.37 -13.25 5.59
N PHE A 81 11.75 -13.69 4.50
CA PHE A 81 11.96 -15.03 3.95
C PHE A 81 13.12 -15.03 2.95
N TYR A 82 13.06 -14.17 1.92
CA TYR A 82 14.09 -14.13 0.88
C TYR A 82 15.34 -13.30 1.25
N LYS A 83 15.33 -12.58 2.38
CA LYS A 83 16.46 -11.78 2.89
C LYS A 83 16.97 -10.70 1.92
N ILE A 84 16.11 -10.22 1.02
CA ILE A 84 16.46 -9.17 0.07
C ILE A 84 16.62 -7.84 0.82
N PRO A 85 17.65 -7.02 0.50
CA PRO A 85 17.87 -5.73 1.14
C PRO A 85 16.66 -4.80 1.03
N LYS A 86 16.37 -4.04 2.10
CA LYS A 86 15.18 -3.17 2.20
C LYS A 86 15.07 -2.18 1.04
N VAL A 87 16.21 -1.58 0.65
CA VAL A 87 16.28 -0.61 -0.44
C VAL A 87 15.89 -1.25 -1.77
N GLU A 88 16.42 -2.45 -2.07
CA GLU A 88 16.08 -3.18 -3.30
C GLU A 88 14.60 -3.57 -3.36
N VAL A 89 14.03 -3.99 -2.22
CA VAL A 89 12.59 -4.30 -2.11
C VAL A 89 11.75 -3.04 -2.35
N ALA A 90 12.11 -1.93 -1.71
CA ALA A 90 11.42 -0.66 -1.88
C ALA A 90 11.47 -0.17 -3.33
N ASP A 91 12.65 -0.22 -3.97
CA ASP A 91 12.84 0.21 -5.35
C ASP A 91 12.03 -0.64 -6.32
N SER A 92 12.07 -1.97 -6.16
CA SER A 92 11.34 -2.92 -7.01
C SER A 92 9.82 -2.74 -6.92
N LEU A 93 9.29 -2.66 -5.70
CA LEU A 93 7.85 -2.45 -5.49
C LEU A 93 7.41 -1.04 -5.91
N SER A 94 8.27 -0.03 -5.74
CA SER A 94 7.98 1.32 -6.20
C SER A 94 7.98 1.40 -7.73
N ALA A 95 8.86 0.68 -8.42
CA ALA A 95 8.86 0.58 -9.87
C ALA A 95 7.59 -0.11 -10.38
N LEU A 96 7.20 -1.23 -9.76
CA LEU A 96 5.97 -1.95 -10.03
C LEU A 96 4.74 -1.04 -9.88
N LEU A 97 4.60 -0.33 -8.76
CA LEU A 97 3.47 0.55 -8.48
C LEU A 97 3.34 1.73 -9.46
N ARG A 98 4.46 2.12 -10.11
CA ARG A 98 4.48 3.16 -11.16
C ARG A 98 4.00 2.68 -12.52
N TYR A 99 3.69 1.39 -12.69
CA TYR A 99 3.08 0.89 -13.93
C TYR A 99 1.80 1.65 -14.26
N LYS A 100 1.58 1.91 -15.56
CA LYS A 100 0.46 2.74 -16.07
C LYS A 100 -0.92 2.15 -15.73
N GLY A 101 -0.97 0.84 -15.51
CA GLY A 101 -2.17 0.08 -15.19
C GLY A 101 -2.55 0.08 -13.71
N PHE A 102 -1.62 0.40 -12.79
CA PHE A 102 -2.01 0.57 -11.39
C PHE A 102 -2.76 1.89 -11.20
N VAL A 103 -4.02 1.82 -10.80
CA VAL A 103 -4.94 2.97 -10.72
C VAL A 103 -5.31 3.36 -9.28
N ASN A 104 -4.46 2.98 -8.33
CA ASN A 104 -4.51 3.40 -6.93
C ASN A 104 -4.70 4.92 -6.77
N HIS A 105 -5.75 5.33 -6.05
CA HIS A 105 -5.93 6.74 -5.65
C HIS A 105 -4.90 7.18 -4.61
N ASP A 106 -4.47 6.24 -3.78
CA ASP A 106 -3.49 6.35 -2.70
C ASP A 106 -2.05 6.08 -3.16
N LYS A 107 -1.78 6.12 -4.48
CA LYS A 107 -0.46 5.77 -5.03
C LYS A 107 0.68 6.59 -4.40
N SER A 108 0.48 7.87 -4.13
CA SER A 108 1.49 8.71 -3.47
C SER A 108 1.78 8.25 -2.04
N VAL A 109 0.74 7.83 -1.30
CA VAL A 109 0.87 7.30 0.07
C VAL A 109 1.68 6.02 0.07
N LEU A 110 1.35 5.08 -0.82
CA LEU A 110 2.06 3.80 -0.91
C LEU A 110 3.53 3.99 -1.35
N LEU A 111 3.81 4.93 -2.27
CA LEU A 111 5.17 5.27 -2.68
C LEU A 111 5.98 5.93 -1.54
N GLU A 112 5.37 6.84 -0.78
CA GLU A 112 6.00 7.44 0.39
C GLU A 112 6.26 6.39 1.47
N ALA A 113 5.33 5.45 1.69
CA ALA A 113 5.51 4.35 2.64
C ALA A 113 6.71 3.47 2.27
N LEU A 114 6.90 3.15 0.98
CA LEU A 114 8.08 2.40 0.52
C LEU A 114 9.38 3.20 0.71
N ALA A 115 9.34 4.52 0.49
CA ALA A 115 10.51 5.38 0.73
C ALA A 115 10.86 5.47 2.22
N LEU A 116 9.87 5.60 3.11
CA LEU A 116 10.04 5.56 4.56
C LEU A 116 10.58 4.21 5.01
N PHE A 117 10.04 3.11 4.47
CA PHE A 117 10.51 1.76 4.73
C PHE A 117 12.00 1.60 4.37
N ALA A 118 12.44 2.15 3.24
CA ALA A 118 13.84 2.11 2.83
C ALA A 118 14.75 2.92 3.77
N ALA A 119 14.31 4.10 4.20
CA ALA A 119 15.12 5.06 4.95
C ALA A 119 15.14 4.84 6.47
N GLU A 120 14.04 4.34 7.05
CA GLU A 120 13.84 4.24 8.49
C GLU A 120 13.75 2.77 8.94
N ASN A 121 14.22 2.47 10.15
CA ASN A 121 14.10 1.13 10.72
C ASN A 121 12.79 0.97 11.53
N ILE A 122 11.66 1.02 10.84
CA ILE A 122 10.32 0.85 11.41
C ILE A 122 9.53 -0.22 10.67
N ASP A 123 8.40 -0.64 11.25
CA ASP A 123 7.53 -1.64 10.65
C ASP A 123 6.90 -1.15 9.34
N PRO A 124 6.72 -1.99 8.30
CA PRO A 124 6.08 -1.58 7.05
C PRO A 124 4.67 -1.00 7.24
N VAL A 125 3.88 -1.50 8.19
CA VAL A 125 2.53 -0.96 8.47
C VAL A 125 2.64 0.44 9.07
N ASP A 126 3.60 0.66 9.96
CA ASP A 126 3.89 1.98 10.53
C ASP A 126 4.31 3.00 9.45
N CYS A 127 5.07 2.55 8.43
CA CYS A 127 5.42 3.38 7.28
C CYS A 127 4.17 3.87 6.54
N VAL A 128 3.19 2.98 6.30
CA VAL A 128 1.94 3.32 5.62
C VAL A 128 1.12 4.27 6.48
N MET A 129 0.99 4.02 7.78
CA MET A 129 0.26 4.89 8.70
C MET A 129 0.86 6.31 8.74
N ILE A 130 2.20 6.43 8.78
CA ILE A 130 2.89 7.73 8.75
C ILE A 130 2.64 8.44 7.41
N ALA A 131 2.81 7.75 6.28
CA ALA A 131 2.58 8.33 4.95
C ALA A 131 1.12 8.80 4.77
N ALA A 132 0.15 7.98 5.18
CA ALA A 132 -1.27 8.32 5.13
C ALA A 132 -1.58 9.54 6.00
N GLY A 133 -1.00 9.60 7.22
CA GLY A 133 -1.13 10.75 8.10
C GLY A 133 -0.57 12.03 7.50
N ARG A 134 0.58 11.97 6.85
CA ARG A 134 1.21 13.12 6.19
C ARG A 134 0.40 13.62 5.00
N HIS A 135 -0.06 12.72 4.13
CA HIS A 135 -0.89 13.08 2.99
C HIS A 135 -2.28 13.59 3.37
N GLY A 136 -2.85 13.09 4.46
CA GLY A 136 -4.17 13.47 4.94
C GLY A 136 -4.19 14.59 5.99
N ASN A 137 -3.02 15.13 6.38
CA ASN A 137 -2.87 16.04 7.53
C ASN A 137 -3.52 15.48 8.82
N MET A 138 -3.36 14.18 9.04
CA MET A 138 -3.85 13.43 10.19
C MET A 138 -2.67 12.95 11.03
N LYS A 139 -2.69 13.23 12.32
CA LYS A 139 -1.68 12.70 13.25
C LYS A 139 -2.01 11.24 13.58
N PRO A 140 -1.05 10.30 13.46
CA PRO A 140 -1.21 8.94 13.95
C PRO A 140 -1.57 8.94 15.44
N PHE A 141 -2.57 8.15 15.82
CA PHE A 141 -2.89 7.93 17.22
C PHE A 141 -2.29 6.60 17.66
N SER A 142 -1.13 6.67 18.32
CA SER A 142 -0.37 5.49 18.74
C SER A 142 0.21 5.66 20.15
N PHE A 143 0.33 4.55 20.88
CA PHE A 143 1.06 4.50 22.16
C PHE A 143 2.57 4.33 21.96
N ASP A 144 3.02 4.08 20.73
CA ASP A 144 4.44 4.01 20.40
C ASP A 144 5.06 5.43 20.39
N LYS A 145 5.89 5.71 21.41
CA LYS A 145 6.59 7.00 21.53
C LYS A 145 7.64 7.23 20.45
N GLY A 146 8.22 6.17 19.89
CA GLY A 146 9.17 6.24 18.77
C GLY A 146 8.47 6.68 17.48
N LEU A 147 7.37 6.02 17.15
CA LEU A 147 6.53 6.37 16.00
C LEU A 147 6.04 7.81 16.06
N ASN A 148 5.49 8.22 17.21
CA ASN A 148 5.01 9.59 17.41
C ASN A 148 6.12 10.63 17.18
N ARG A 149 7.34 10.39 17.72
CA ARG A 149 8.48 11.30 17.52
C ARG A 149 8.95 11.34 16.07
N LEU A 150 8.96 10.20 15.39
CA LEU A 150 9.31 10.12 13.97
C LEU A 150 8.33 10.93 13.12
N PHE A 151 7.02 10.80 13.37
CA PHE A 151 6.01 11.54 12.63
C PHE A 151 6.19 13.07 12.75
N GLU A 152 6.41 13.59 13.96
CA GLU A 152 6.64 15.02 14.17
C GLU A 152 7.92 15.50 13.46
N ARG A 153 9.03 14.75 13.58
CA ARG A 153 10.30 15.05 12.88
C ARG A 153 10.12 15.18 11.36
N LEU A 154 9.37 14.25 10.79
CA LEU A 154 9.09 14.24 9.35
C LEU A 154 8.18 15.41 8.96
N ARG A 155 7.19 15.76 9.79
CA ARG A 155 6.27 16.88 9.55
C ARG A 155 7.01 18.21 9.48
N GLU A 156 7.86 18.51 10.45
CA GLU A 156 8.66 19.75 10.48
C GLU A 156 9.60 19.89 9.27
N SER A 157 10.05 18.76 8.71
CA SER A 157 10.93 18.75 7.54
C SER A 157 10.20 19.06 6.22
N ALA A 158 8.87 18.89 6.19
CA ALA A 158 8.03 19.27 5.07
C ALA A 158 7.72 20.78 5.08
N ASP A 159 7.49 21.36 6.26
CA ASP A 159 7.15 22.79 6.42
C ASP A 159 8.34 23.74 6.14
N ARG A 160 9.57 23.20 6.03
CA ARG A 160 10.81 23.96 5.74
C ARG A 160 11.17 24.04 4.25
N LYS A 161 10.43 23.37 3.36
CA LYS A 161 10.66 23.36 1.92
C LYS A 161 9.54 24.09 1.19
#